data_AF-A0A423Q0J2-F1
#
_entry.id   AF-A0A423Q0J2-F1
#
_cell.length_a   1.000
_cell.length_b   1.000
_cell.length_c   1.000
_cell.angle_alpha   90.00
_cell.angle_beta   90.00
_cell.angle_gamma   90.00
#
_symmetry.space_group_name_H-M   'P 1'
#
loop_
_entity.id
_entity.type
_entity.pdbx_description
1 polymer ?
#
loop_
_entity_poly.entity_id
_entity_poly.type
_entity_poly.pdbx_seq_one_letter_code
_entity_poly.pdbx_strand_id
1 'polypeptide(L)'
;MLSGRIAGEMPPDRAIELSSRLSDTFLADTCLELDPERAKPIIAGFPVARSVAITRLLLARGEYITMGRFVDVLPDETLFAATDAIDSGADLLKISFFVEDSQRLDAVIAHLDTERRRAVIDAAAAEDLWPEVIATLRRIGPEARHALAELALAQRAEILDSLIRAAAEHDLWPSLLTIGRELPDASVERLADQPAFDDARVVRSVIDSVVANDLWDALQTQLPLMGPTRCARLLEVAATERRAFLAEFGQRVTAEDSCADTLRAGSAHLAAPVRAEAAAASGRTTLAGLIAEPAAS
;
A
#
# COMPACT_ATOMS: atom_id res chain seq x y z
N MET A 1 -12.26 3.38 32.35
CA MET A 1 -12.19 4.00 33.71
C MET A 1 -12.35 5.52 33.62
N LEU A 2 -12.85 6.20 34.66
CA LEU A 2 -13.12 7.65 34.64
C LEU A 2 -11.83 8.52 34.56
N SER A 3 -10.65 7.93 34.79
CA SER A 3 -9.36 8.61 34.90
C SER A 3 -8.89 9.30 33.62
N GLY A 4 -9.05 8.68 32.44
CA GLY A 4 -8.64 9.30 31.16
C GLY A 4 -9.41 10.59 30.87
N ARG A 5 -10.73 10.56 31.07
CA ARG A 5 -11.60 11.73 30.91
C ARG A 5 -11.28 12.84 31.92
N ILE A 6 -10.95 12.49 33.16
CA ILE A 6 -10.55 13.48 34.17
C ILE A 6 -9.20 14.08 33.83
N ALA A 7 -8.22 13.26 33.41
CA ALA A 7 -6.87 13.73 33.10
C ALA A 7 -6.87 14.83 32.03
N GLY A 8 -7.66 14.68 30.96
CA GLY A 8 -7.76 15.69 29.89
C GLY A 8 -8.35 17.05 30.32
N GLU A 9 -9.04 17.11 31.46
CA GLU A 9 -9.62 18.35 32.00
C GLU A 9 -8.74 19.03 33.06
N MET A 10 -7.61 18.43 33.41
CA MET A 10 -6.71 18.95 34.43
C MET A 10 -5.75 20.01 33.87
N PRO A 11 -5.35 21.01 34.68
CA PRO A 11 -4.23 21.88 34.34
C PRO A 11 -2.97 21.05 34.05
N PRO A 12 -2.20 21.34 32.98
CA PRO A 12 -1.14 20.46 32.51
C PRO A 12 -0.07 20.16 33.57
N ASP A 13 0.44 21.20 34.23
CA ASP A 13 1.46 21.05 35.27
C ASP A 13 0.99 20.14 36.42
N ARG A 14 -0.30 20.25 36.77
CA ARG A 14 -0.88 19.44 37.84
C ARG A 14 -1.07 17.99 37.41
N ALA A 15 -1.48 17.75 36.17
CA ALA A 15 -1.61 16.40 35.62
C ALA A 15 -0.25 15.70 35.57
N ILE A 16 0.80 16.41 35.13
CA ILE A 16 2.17 15.90 35.06
C ILE A 16 2.73 15.64 36.46
N GLU A 17 2.50 16.54 37.42
CA GLU A 17 2.92 16.32 38.81
C GLU A 17 2.26 15.07 39.41
N LEU A 18 0.95 14.88 39.20
CA LEU A 18 0.25 13.70 39.71
C LEU A 18 0.70 12.41 39.02
N SER A 19 0.93 12.45 37.70
CA SER A 19 1.40 11.29 36.95
C SER A 19 2.73 10.76 37.49
N SER A 20 3.58 11.63 38.05
CA SER A 20 4.85 11.24 38.71
C SER A 20 4.67 10.15 39.79
N ARG A 21 3.52 10.13 40.46
CA ARG A 21 3.19 9.23 41.58
C ARG A 21 2.41 7.98 41.18
N LEU A 22 2.01 7.89 39.91
CA LEU A 22 1.25 6.76 39.37
C LEU A 22 2.19 5.74 38.74
N SER A 23 1.79 4.46 38.77
CA SER A 23 2.53 3.39 38.09
C SER A 23 2.36 3.48 36.57
N ASP A 24 3.37 3.06 35.81
CA ASP A 24 3.32 3.04 34.35
C ASP A 24 2.16 2.18 33.82
N THR A 25 1.83 1.06 34.48
CA THR A 25 0.66 0.22 34.16
C THR A 25 -0.65 1.00 34.22
N PHE A 26 -0.87 1.77 35.28
CA PHE A 26 -2.07 2.61 35.44
C PHE A 26 -2.11 3.75 34.41
N LEU A 27 -0.96 4.31 34.07
CA LEU A 27 -0.85 5.35 33.05
C LEU A 27 -1.16 4.79 31.66
N ALA A 28 -0.69 3.57 31.35
CA ALA A 28 -1.06 2.86 30.13
C ALA A 28 -2.58 2.60 30.06
N ASP A 29 -3.21 2.16 31.16
CA ASP A 29 -4.67 2.01 31.23
C ASP A 29 -5.40 3.35 31.03
N THR A 30 -4.79 4.45 31.50
CA THR A 30 -5.33 5.80 31.33
C THR A 30 -5.28 6.23 29.86
N CYS A 31 -4.21 5.89 29.12
CA CYS A 31 -4.09 6.17 27.68
C CYS A 31 -5.23 5.56 26.86
N LEU A 32 -5.77 4.39 27.24
CA LEU A 32 -6.87 3.73 26.53
C LEU A 32 -8.16 4.55 26.53
N GLU A 33 -8.35 5.36 27.56
CA GLU A 33 -9.57 6.15 27.82
C GLU A 33 -9.34 7.65 27.60
N LEU A 34 -8.09 8.04 27.31
CA LEU A 34 -7.70 9.41 27.07
C LEU A 34 -8.08 9.81 25.64
N ASP A 35 -8.50 11.05 25.50
CA ASP A 35 -8.56 11.72 24.20
C ASP A 35 -7.23 12.48 24.00
N PRO A 36 -6.32 12.00 23.12
CA PRO A 36 -4.98 12.59 22.97
C PRO A 36 -5.03 14.04 22.50
N GLU A 37 -6.01 14.40 21.67
CA GLU A 37 -6.21 15.76 21.18
C GLU A 37 -6.48 16.75 22.31
N ARG A 38 -7.35 16.38 23.25
CA ARG A 38 -7.66 17.21 24.44
C ARG A 38 -6.50 17.26 25.41
N ALA A 39 -5.72 16.18 25.49
CA ALA A 39 -4.59 16.06 26.40
C ALA A 39 -3.27 16.61 25.81
N LYS A 40 -3.28 17.20 24.60
CA LYS A 40 -2.10 17.78 23.93
C LYS A 40 -1.16 18.54 24.87
N PRO A 41 -1.63 19.49 25.70
CA PRO A 41 -0.73 20.23 26.60
C PRO A 41 -0.07 19.36 27.68
N ILE A 42 -0.75 18.31 28.16
CA ILE A 42 -0.21 17.35 29.14
C ILE A 42 0.84 16.47 28.46
N ILE A 43 0.50 15.95 27.28
CA ILE A 43 1.37 15.08 26.49
C ILE A 43 2.66 15.82 26.11
N ALA A 44 2.56 17.11 25.75
CA ALA A 44 3.72 17.93 25.39
C ALA A 44 4.74 18.09 26.53
N GLY A 45 4.29 18.11 27.78
CA GLY A 45 5.15 18.22 28.96
C GLY A 45 5.49 16.87 29.61
N PHE A 46 5.04 15.74 29.05
CA PHE A 46 5.20 14.45 29.69
C PHE A 46 6.63 13.90 29.52
N PRO A 47 7.25 13.29 30.56
CA PRO A 47 8.63 12.83 30.46
C PRO A 47 8.84 11.73 29.42
N VAL A 48 9.75 11.97 28.46
CA VAL A 48 10.09 11.06 27.34
C VAL A 48 10.35 9.62 27.80
N ALA A 49 11.22 9.45 28.80
CA ALA A 49 11.58 8.12 29.31
C ALA A 49 10.36 7.33 29.83
N ARG A 50 9.38 8.03 30.41
CA ARG A 50 8.16 7.41 30.90
C ARG A 50 7.16 7.16 29.77
N SER A 51 7.07 8.05 28.79
CA SER A 51 6.31 7.79 27.55
C SER A 51 6.79 6.50 26.89
N VAL A 52 8.11 6.30 26.77
CA VAL A 52 8.69 5.08 26.20
C VAL A 52 8.34 3.83 27.02
N ALA A 53 8.35 3.92 28.35
CA ALA A 53 7.93 2.81 29.21
C ALA A 53 6.45 2.45 28.98
N ILE A 54 5.58 3.45 28.83
CA ILE A 54 4.16 3.27 28.52
C ILE A 54 3.99 2.67 27.11
N THR A 55 4.73 3.15 26.11
CA THR A 55 4.72 2.58 24.75
C THR A 55 5.00 1.09 24.77
N ARG A 56 6.03 0.64 25.51
CA ARG A 56 6.35 -0.80 25.64
C ARG A 56 5.22 -1.60 26.29
N LEU A 57 4.53 -1.03 27.27
CA LEU A 57 3.38 -1.67 27.92
C LEU A 57 2.18 -1.78 26.97
N LEU A 58 1.88 -0.73 26.21
CA LEU A 58 0.83 -0.73 25.21
C LEU A 58 1.14 -1.71 24.08
N LEU A 59 2.39 -1.76 23.64
CA LEU A 59 2.88 -2.69 22.63
C LEU A 59 2.73 -4.15 23.08
N ALA A 60 3.16 -4.47 24.29
CA ALA A 60 3.02 -5.82 24.85
C ALA A 60 1.56 -6.27 25.00
N ARG A 61 0.60 -5.34 25.00
CA ARG A 61 -0.84 -5.57 25.07
C ARG A 61 -1.52 -5.56 23.69
N GLY A 62 -0.80 -5.20 22.62
CA GLY A 62 -1.37 -5.07 21.27
C GLY A 62 -2.25 -3.83 21.08
N GLU A 63 -2.04 -2.77 21.87
CA GLU A 63 -2.88 -1.55 21.86
C GLU A 63 -2.49 -0.60 20.71
N TYR A 64 -2.46 -1.11 19.48
CA TYR A 64 -1.99 -0.39 18.28
C TYR A 64 -2.84 0.83 17.95
N ILE A 65 -4.17 0.73 18.17
CA ILE A 65 -5.10 1.84 17.95
C ILE A 65 -4.77 3.00 18.86
N THR A 66 -4.57 2.73 20.16
CA THR A 66 -4.20 3.78 21.12
C THR A 66 -2.86 4.40 20.73
N MET A 67 -1.85 3.59 20.40
CA MET A 67 -0.55 4.13 19.97
C MET A 67 -0.68 5.02 18.72
N GLY A 68 -1.44 4.59 17.71
CA GLY A 68 -1.68 5.37 16.48
C GLY A 68 -2.29 6.74 16.75
N ARG A 69 -3.33 6.81 17.60
CA ARG A 69 -3.97 8.08 18.00
C ARG A 69 -3.04 9.05 18.73
N PHE A 70 -2.01 8.54 19.41
CA PHE A 70 -1.03 9.40 20.09
C PHE A 70 0.03 9.95 19.14
N VAL A 71 0.37 9.26 18.04
CA VAL A 71 1.38 9.71 17.07
C VAL A 71 1.10 11.14 16.58
N ASP A 72 -0.17 11.47 16.36
CA ASP A 72 -0.62 12.77 15.85
C ASP A 72 -0.26 13.93 16.80
N VAL A 73 -0.20 13.66 18.10
CA VAL A 73 -0.09 14.69 19.15
C VAL A 73 1.24 14.67 19.90
N LEU A 74 2.07 13.64 19.72
CA LEU A 74 3.35 13.51 20.39
C LEU A 74 4.35 14.59 19.91
N PRO A 75 5.14 15.19 20.82
CA PRO A 75 6.33 15.94 20.43
C PRO A 75 7.34 15.03 19.73
N ASP A 76 8.08 15.56 18.76
CA ASP A 76 9.02 14.81 17.90
C ASP A 76 10.03 13.98 18.71
N GLU A 77 10.61 14.56 19.76
CA GLU A 77 11.53 13.85 20.65
C GLU A 77 10.89 12.59 21.26
N THR A 78 9.63 12.68 21.68
CA THR A 78 8.91 11.54 22.25
C THR A 78 8.47 10.56 21.18
N LEU A 79 8.00 11.06 20.03
CA LEU A 79 7.58 10.25 18.89
C LEU A 79 8.73 9.36 18.41
N PHE A 80 9.92 9.93 18.20
CA PHE A 80 11.09 9.20 17.73
C PHE A 80 11.63 8.25 18.80
N ALA A 81 11.72 8.66 20.06
CA ALA A 81 12.12 7.77 21.15
C ALA A 81 11.15 6.59 21.34
N ALA A 82 9.85 6.81 21.18
CA ALA A 82 8.84 5.75 21.20
C ALA A 82 8.96 4.83 19.99
N THR A 83 9.20 5.39 18.79
CA THR A 83 9.44 4.62 17.56
C THR A 83 10.67 3.73 17.70
N ASP A 84 11.76 4.23 18.29
CA ASP A 84 13.00 3.48 18.51
C ASP A 84 12.86 2.39 19.57
N ALA A 85 11.82 2.44 20.40
CA ALA A 85 11.51 1.39 21.35
C ALA A 85 10.69 0.23 20.74
N ILE A 86 10.29 0.33 19.47
CA ILE A 86 9.52 -0.68 18.73
C ILE A 86 10.45 -1.34 17.70
N ASP A 87 10.89 -2.57 18.03
CA ASP A 87 11.82 -3.33 17.19
C ASP A 87 11.13 -4.00 15.98
N SER A 88 9.86 -4.38 16.14
CA SER A 88 9.11 -5.12 15.13
C SER A 88 8.58 -4.20 14.02
N GLY A 89 8.95 -4.50 12.77
CA GLY A 89 8.39 -3.83 11.60
C GLY A 89 6.88 -4.05 11.45
N ALA A 90 6.37 -5.22 11.86
CA ALA A 90 4.94 -5.53 11.85
C ALA A 90 4.16 -4.68 12.85
N ASP A 91 4.71 -4.43 14.04
CA ASP A 91 4.07 -3.56 15.02
C ASP A 91 4.03 -2.11 14.53
N LEU A 92 5.11 -1.62 13.90
CA LEU A 92 5.12 -0.30 13.26
C LEU A 92 4.03 -0.16 12.19
N LEU A 93 3.80 -1.19 11.37
CA LEU A 93 2.71 -1.19 10.37
C LEU A 93 1.31 -1.20 11.00
N LYS A 94 1.10 -2.02 12.03
CA LYS A 94 -0.18 -2.07 12.74
C LYS A 94 -0.51 -0.73 13.39
N ILE A 95 0.49 -0.01 13.89
CA ILE A 95 0.33 1.34 14.42
C ILE A 95 0.09 2.35 13.30
N SER A 96 0.85 2.31 12.20
CA SER A 96 0.75 3.28 11.10
C SER A 96 -0.65 3.32 10.49
N PHE A 97 -1.35 2.19 10.48
CA PHE A 97 -2.73 2.08 10.02
C PHE A 97 -3.71 3.01 10.78
N PHE A 98 -3.47 3.24 12.08
CA PHE A 98 -4.35 4.03 12.95
C PHE A 98 -3.86 5.46 13.22
N VAL A 99 -2.71 5.86 12.71
CA VAL A 99 -2.29 7.28 12.69
C VAL A 99 -3.30 8.05 11.83
N GLU A 100 -3.58 9.32 12.06
CA GLU A 100 -4.44 10.12 11.15
C GLU A 100 -3.63 11.15 10.35
N ASP A 101 -2.61 11.74 10.96
CA ASP A 101 -1.77 12.77 10.34
C ASP A 101 -0.70 12.17 9.42
N SER A 102 -0.81 12.45 8.11
CA SER A 102 0.16 11.99 7.12
C SER A 102 1.56 12.60 7.30
N GLN A 103 1.66 13.85 7.79
CA GLN A 103 2.96 14.49 8.02
C GLN A 103 3.72 13.80 9.15
N ARG A 104 2.99 13.25 10.13
CA ARG A 104 3.58 12.44 11.19
C ARG A 104 4.07 11.10 10.68
N LEU A 105 3.31 10.45 9.80
CA LEU A 105 3.78 9.23 9.12
C LEU A 105 5.05 9.49 8.31
N ASP A 106 5.10 10.60 7.56
CA ASP A 106 6.28 11.00 6.80
C ASP A 106 7.50 11.21 7.71
N ALA A 107 7.32 11.89 8.84
CA ALA A 107 8.38 12.11 9.83
C ALA A 107 8.89 10.80 10.43
N VAL A 108 7.99 9.86 10.77
CA VAL A 108 8.36 8.53 11.28
C VAL A 108 9.15 7.74 10.22
N ILE A 109 8.67 7.69 8.98
CA ILE A 109 9.36 6.99 7.89
C ILE A 109 10.75 7.60 7.64
N ALA A 110 10.84 8.93 7.65
CA ALA A 110 12.11 9.65 7.49
C ALA A 110 13.11 9.32 8.62
N HIS A 111 12.61 9.15 9.85
CA HIS A 111 13.41 8.76 11.02
C HIS A 111 13.92 7.31 10.95
N LEU A 112 13.16 6.39 10.36
CA LEU A 112 13.61 5.02 10.14
C LEU A 112 14.77 4.97 9.14
N ASP A 113 15.85 4.28 9.49
CA ASP A 113 16.92 3.98 8.55
C ASP A 113 16.50 2.92 7.50
N THR A 114 17.36 2.73 6.50
CA THR A 114 17.15 1.77 5.41
C THR A 114 16.91 0.33 5.90
N GLU A 115 17.58 -0.08 6.98
CA GLU A 115 17.47 -1.45 7.52
C GLU A 115 16.11 -1.66 8.19
N ARG A 116 15.68 -0.70 9.02
CA ARG A 116 14.36 -0.73 9.66
C ARG A 116 13.22 -0.63 8.65
N ARG A 117 13.35 0.21 7.62
CA ARG A 117 12.36 0.26 6.53
C ARG A 117 12.28 -1.06 5.77
N ARG A 118 13.41 -1.75 5.56
CA ARG A 118 13.41 -3.10 4.98
C ARG A 118 12.72 -4.11 5.89
N ALA A 119 13.01 -4.08 7.19
CA ALA A 119 12.37 -4.95 8.17
C ALA A 119 10.84 -4.78 8.21
N VAL A 120 10.34 -3.56 8.01
CA VAL A 120 8.91 -3.27 7.83
C VAL A 120 8.33 -3.99 6.60
N ILE A 121 8.99 -3.90 5.45
CA ILE A 121 8.54 -4.59 4.22
C ILE A 121 8.62 -6.12 4.37
N ASP A 122 9.68 -6.63 4.99
CA ASP A 122 9.84 -8.05 5.25
C ASP A 122 8.75 -8.59 6.20
N ALA A 123 8.39 -7.81 7.22
CA ALA A 123 7.29 -8.14 8.13
C ALA A 123 5.93 -8.15 7.42
N ALA A 124 5.70 -7.21 6.49
CA ALA A 124 4.47 -7.20 5.69
C ALA A 124 4.28 -8.49 4.90
N ALA A 125 5.34 -9.00 4.27
CA ALA A 125 5.30 -10.27 3.56
C ALA A 125 5.14 -11.48 4.50
N ALA A 126 5.77 -11.45 5.67
CA ALA A 126 5.74 -12.56 6.62
C ALA A 126 4.40 -12.70 7.37
N GLU A 127 3.72 -11.59 7.63
CA GLU A 127 2.48 -11.53 8.41
C GLU A 127 1.23 -11.16 7.59
N ASP A 128 1.35 -11.09 6.25
CA ASP A 128 0.28 -10.67 5.32
C ASP A 128 -0.30 -9.27 5.64
N LEU A 129 0.56 -8.32 6.00
CA LEU A 129 0.18 -6.93 6.34
C LEU A 129 0.26 -5.99 5.13
N TRP A 130 0.07 -6.52 3.92
CA TRP A 130 0.04 -5.72 2.70
C TRP A 130 -1.10 -4.68 2.68
N PRO A 131 -2.31 -4.97 3.18
CA PRO A 131 -3.36 -3.95 3.29
C PRO A 131 -2.91 -2.71 4.07
N GLU A 132 -2.20 -2.89 5.19
CA GLU A 132 -1.66 -1.81 6.03
C GLU A 132 -0.56 -1.03 5.32
N VAL A 133 0.33 -1.72 4.58
CA VAL A 133 1.35 -1.06 3.75
C VAL A 133 0.67 -0.19 2.70
N ILE A 134 -0.28 -0.73 1.94
CA ILE A 134 -0.96 0.02 0.87
C ILE A 134 -1.76 1.20 1.43
N ALA A 135 -2.46 1.02 2.57
CA ALA A 135 -3.15 2.09 3.25
C ALA A 135 -2.19 3.22 3.68
N THR A 136 -1.00 2.85 4.17
CA THR A 136 0.05 3.81 4.54
C THR A 136 0.59 4.54 3.31
N LEU A 137 0.94 3.81 2.23
CA LEU A 137 1.48 4.38 0.98
C LEU A 137 0.56 5.44 0.36
N ARG A 138 -0.76 5.26 0.47
CA ARG A 138 -1.75 6.22 -0.05
C ARG A 138 -1.79 7.54 0.71
N ARG A 139 -1.32 7.55 1.94
CA ARG A 139 -1.44 8.71 2.85
C ARG A 139 -0.16 9.51 2.95
N ILE A 140 0.98 8.84 2.87
CA ILE A 140 2.30 9.47 2.97
C ILE A 140 2.62 10.33 1.75
N GLY A 141 3.50 11.31 1.93
CA GLY A 141 3.99 12.20 0.88
C GLY A 141 4.83 11.50 -0.19
N PRO A 142 5.06 12.15 -1.34
CA PRO A 142 5.75 11.56 -2.48
C PRO A 142 7.19 11.15 -2.16
N GLU A 143 7.92 11.92 -1.34
CA GLU A 143 9.30 11.60 -0.96
C GLU A 143 9.39 10.30 -0.15
N ALA A 144 8.50 10.13 0.85
CA ALA A 144 8.44 8.93 1.66
C ALA A 144 7.98 7.72 0.83
N ARG A 145 7.01 7.93 -0.06
CA ARG A 145 6.51 6.93 -1.01
C ARG A 145 7.62 6.45 -1.96
N HIS A 146 8.38 7.37 -2.55
CA HIS A 146 9.54 7.05 -3.40
C HIS A 146 10.61 6.30 -2.63
N ALA A 147 10.93 6.70 -1.40
CA ALA A 147 11.91 5.99 -0.58
C ALA A 147 11.50 4.53 -0.29
N LEU A 148 10.21 4.27 -0.06
CA LEU A 148 9.69 2.91 0.11
C LEU A 148 9.64 2.12 -1.21
N ALA A 149 9.34 2.78 -2.33
CA ALA A 149 9.35 2.15 -3.65
C ALA A 149 10.75 1.73 -4.11
N GLU A 150 11.75 2.59 -3.88
CA GLU A 150 13.16 2.25 -4.13
C GLU A 150 13.62 1.05 -3.28
N LEU A 151 13.13 0.95 -2.05
CA LEU A 151 13.37 -0.24 -1.23
C LEU A 151 12.68 -1.48 -1.81
N ALA A 152 11.44 -1.36 -2.28
CA ALA A 152 10.72 -2.45 -2.93
C ALA A 152 11.48 -2.99 -4.15
N LEU A 153 12.12 -2.13 -4.94
CA LEU A 153 13.00 -2.54 -6.05
C LEU A 153 14.18 -3.42 -5.60
N ALA A 154 14.70 -3.18 -4.41
CA ALA A 154 15.78 -3.97 -3.82
C ALA A 154 15.29 -5.28 -3.15
N GLN A 155 13.96 -5.47 -3.03
CA GLN A 155 13.41 -6.66 -2.39
C GLN A 155 13.54 -7.91 -3.27
N ARG A 156 13.50 -9.05 -2.60
CA ARG A 156 13.52 -10.38 -3.21
C ARG A 156 12.22 -10.62 -4.00
N ALA A 157 12.31 -11.43 -5.05
CA ALA A 157 11.16 -11.73 -5.93
C ALA A 157 9.98 -12.32 -5.14
N GLU A 158 10.23 -13.14 -4.12
CA GLU A 158 9.18 -13.76 -3.32
C GLU A 158 8.34 -12.74 -2.53
N ILE A 159 8.95 -11.63 -2.11
CA ILE A 159 8.25 -10.54 -1.41
C ILE A 159 7.34 -9.80 -2.39
N LEU A 160 7.85 -9.48 -3.58
CA LEU A 160 7.07 -8.80 -4.61
C LEU A 160 5.93 -9.69 -5.13
N ASP A 161 6.18 -10.99 -5.32
CA ASP A 161 5.16 -11.99 -5.66
C ASP A 161 4.06 -12.02 -4.58
N SER A 162 4.43 -11.98 -3.30
CA SER A 162 3.46 -11.94 -2.20
C SER A 162 2.58 -10.69 -2.21
N LEU A 163 3.12 -9.52 -2.56
CA LEU A 163 2.35 -8.28 -2.72
C LEU A 163 1.29 -8.42 -3.83
N ILE A 164 1.68 -8.98 -4.99
CA ILE A 164 0.75 -9.18 -6.11
C ILE A 164 -0.38 -10.16 -5.73
N ARG A 165 -0.06 -11.22 -4.99
CA ARG A 165 -1.07 -12.17 -4.49
C ARG A 165 -2.01 -11.51 -3.47
N ALA A 166 -1.46 -10.79 -2.51
CA ALA A 166 -2.25 -10.07 -1.51
C ALA A 166 -3.15 -9.00 -2.18
N ALA A 167 -2.69 -8.37 -3.26
CA ALA A 167 -3.52 -7.44 -4.01
C ALA A 167 -4.74 -8.09 -4.65
N ALA A 168 -4.58 -9.31 -5.17
CA ALA A 168 -5.68 -10.09 -5.71
C ALA A 168 -6.63 -10.60 -4.62
N GLU A 169 -6.12 -10.94 -3.43
CA GLU A 169 -6.90 -11.47 -2.31
C GLU A 169 -7.69 -10.39 -1.57
N HIS A 170 -7.07 -9.22 -1.35
CA HIS A 170 -7.60 -8.12 -0.53
C HIS A 170 -8.12 -6.93 -1.35
N ASP A 171 -8.30 -7.09 -2.66
CA ASP A 171 -8.78 -6.05 -3.59
C ASP A 171 -7.97 -4.74 -3.53
N LEU A 172 -6.63 -4.86 -3.50
CA LEU A 172 -5.73 -3.71 -3.37
C LEU A 172 -5.35 -3.08 -4.72
N TRP A 173 -5.78 -3.68 -5.83
CA TRP A 173 -5.48 -3.20 -7.18
C TRP A 173 -5.85 -1.74 -7.45
N PRO A 174 -6.99 -1.20 -6.98
CA PRO A 174 -7.30 0.21 -7.20
C PRO A 174 -6.23 1.14 -6.65
N SER A 175 -5.71 0.78 -5.47
CA SER A 175 -4.65 1.52 -4.80
C SER A 175 -3.30 1.31 -5.50
N LEU A 176 -2.95 0.06 -5.83
CA LEU A 176 -1.69 -0.27 -6.49
C LEU A 176 -1.55 0.35 -7.87
N LEU A 177 -2.59 0.26 -8.71
CA LEU A 177 -2.58 0.85 -10.05
C LEU A 177 -2.46 2.38 -9.96
N THR A 178 -3.10 3.01 -8.99
CA THR A 178 -2.99 4.46 -8.76
C THR A 178 -1.58 4.84 -8.29
N ILE A 179 -1.04 4.16 -7.27
CA ILE A 179 0.31 4.41 -6.76
C ILE A 179 1.36 4.17 -7.87
N GLY A 180 1.21 3.11 -8.65
CA GLY A 180 2.15 2.74 -9.71
C GLY A 180 2.36 3.81 -10.78
N ARG A 181 1.43 4.77 -10.95
CA ARG A 181 1.58 5.92 -11.87
C ARG A 181 2.61 6.94 -11.40
N GLU A 182 2.90 6.95 -10.11
CA GLU A 182 3.84 7.89 -9.49
C GLU A 182 5.19 7.24 -9.18
N LEU A 183 5.30 5.93 -9.35
CA LEU A 183 6.53 5.18 -9.16
C LEU A 183 7.42 5.26 -10.40
N PRO A 184 8.75 5.08 -10.24
CA PRO A 184 9.63 4.89 -11.39
C PRO A 184 9.19 3.69 -12.24
N ASP A 185 9.30 3.80 -13.57
CA ASP A 185 8.92 2.76 -14.53
C ASP A 185 9.54 1.39 -14.20
N ALA A 186 10.82 1.38 -13.79
CA ALA A 186 11.53 0.18 -13.36
C ALA A 186 10.83 -0.59 -12.22
N SER A 187 10.07 0.11 -11.36
CA SER A 187 9.29 -0.51 -10.29
C SER A 187 8.10 -1.27 -10.84
N VAL A 188 7.39 -0.68 -11.81
CA VAL A 188 6.26 -1.32 -12.48
C VAL A 188 6.73 -2.51 -13.31
N GLU A 189 7.82 -2.35 -14.06
CA GLU A 189 8.46 -3.43 -14.82
C GLU A 189 8.83 -4.63 -13.91
N ARG A 190 9.51 -4.36 -12.79
CA ARG A 190 9.90 -5.41 -11.83
C ARG A 190 8.69 -6.12 -11.22
N LEU A 191 7.62 -5.39 -10.89
CA LEU A 191 6.39 -6.00 -10.39
C LEU A 191 5.73 -6.86 -11.48
N ALA A 192 5.69 -6.37 -12.71
CA ALA A 192 5.14 -7.10 -13.84
C ALA A 192 5.88 -8.42 -14.10
N ASP A 193 7.19 -8.49 -13.83
CA ASP A 193 7.97 -9.72 -14.01
C ASP A 193 7.63 -10.83 -13.01
N GLN A 194 6.85 -10.57 -11.95
CA GLN A 194 6.61 -11.57 -10.90
C GLN A 194 5.75 -12.76 -11.38
N PRO A 195 6.06 -14.00 -10.94
CA PRO A 195 5.32 -15.22 -11.33
C PRO A 195 3.82 -15.22 -11.02
N ALA A 196 3.37 -14.44 -10.03
CA ALA A 196 1.96 -14.35 -9.66
C ALA A 196 1.06 -13.94 -10.85
N PHE A 197 1.57 -13.16 -11.81
CA PHE A 197 0.83 -12.79 -13.02
C PHE A 197 0.60 -13.97 -13.99
N ASP A 198 1.27 -15.10 -13.82
CA ASP A 198 0.96 -16.32 -14.58
C ASP A 198 -0.36 -16.95 -14.13
N ASP A 199 -0.80 -16.70 -12.89
CA ASP A 199 -2.09 -17.19 -12.40
C ASP A 199 -3.25 -16.38 -13.00
N ALA A 200 -4.17 -17.07 -13.69
CA ALA A 200 -5.35 -16.45 -14.27
C ALA A 200 -6.23 -15.75 -13.22
N ARG A 201 -6.21 -16.21 -11.96
CA ARG A 201 -6.98 -15.59 -10.87
C ARG A 201 -6.50 -14.18 -10.57
N VAL A 202 -5.18 -13.97 -10.56
CA VAL A 202 -4.55 -12.66 -10.34
C VAL A 202 -4.90 -11.73 -11.49
N VAL A 203 -4.70 -12.16 -12.73
CA VAL A 203 -5.01 -11.35 -13.92
C VAL A 203 -6.50 -10.99 -14.00
N ARG A 204 -7.37 -11.93 -13.64
CA ARG A 204 -8.82 -11.69 -13.55
C ARG A 204 -9.16 -10.66 -12.48
N SER A 205 -8.50 -10.71 -11.32
CA SER A 205 -8.70 -9.68 -10.27
C SER A 205 -8.27 -8.29 -10.73
N VAL A 206 -7.20 -8.17 -11.53
CA VAL A 206 -6.81 -6.89 -12.17
C VAL A 206 -7.91 -6.40 -13.10
N ILE A 207 -8.39 -7.26 -14.01
CA ILE A 207 -9.47 -6.93 -14.95
C ILE A 207 -10.72 -6.46 -14.20
N ASP A 208 -11.15 -7.23 -13.21
CA ASP A 208 -12.35 -6.94 -12.43
C ASP A 208 -12.21 -5.60 -11.68
N SER A 209 -11.04 -5.35 -11.09
CA SER A 209 -10.73 -4.07 -10.45
C SER A 209 -10.74 -2.89 -11.42
N VAL A 210 -10.17 -3.06 -12.62
CA VAL A 210 -10.14 -2.00 -13.64
C VAL A 210 -11.55 -1.61 -14.07
N VAL A 211 -12.41 -2.61 -14.32
CA VAL A 211 -13.80 -2.39 -14.71
C VAL A 211 -14.60 -1.76 -13.57
N ALA A 212 -14.49 -2.31 -12.35
CA ALA A 212 -15.28 -1.86 -11.20
C ALA A 212 -14.96 -0.43 -10.75
N ASN A 213 -13.72 0.02 -10.98
CA ASN A 213 -13.21 1.31 -10.49
C ASN A 213 -12.87 2.31 -11.62
N ASP A 214 -13.24 2.02 -12.87
CA ASP A 214 -12.98 2.85 -14.07
C ASP A 214 -11.49 3.21 -14.26
N LEU A 215 -10.58 2.27 -13.97
CA LEU A 215 -9.12 2.50 -13.96
C LEU A 215 -8.46 2.30 -15.35
N TRP A 216 -9.20 2.56 -16.42
CA TRP A 216 -8.74 2.30 -17.79
C TRP A 216 -7.49 3.09 -18.17
N ASP A 217 -7.42 4.36 -17.77
CA ASP A 217 -6.26 5.23 -18.01
C ASP A 217 -4.99 4.70 -17.32
N ALA A 218 -5.13 4.22 -16.08
CA ALA A 218 -4.03 3.60 -15.35
C ALA A 218 -3.54 2.32 -16.06
N LEU A 219 -4.47 1.46 -16.50
CA LEU A 219 -4.15 0.26 -17.26
C LEU A 219 -3.44 0.60 -18.58
N GLN A 220 -3.95 1.55 -19.36
CA GLN A 220 -3.35 1.96 -20.63
C GLN A 220 -1.93 2.52 -20.44
N THR A 221 -1.71 3.29 -19.38
CA THR A 221 -0.40 3.88 -19.06
C THR A 221 0.62 2.81 -18.63
N GLN A 222 0.19 1.81 -17.87
CA GLN A 222 1.09 0.79 -17.32
C GLN A 222 1.30 -0.42 -18.22
N LEU A 223 0.38 -0.71 -19.14
CA LEU A 223 0.49 -1.83 -20.08
C LEU A 223 1.84 -1.89 -20.84
N PRO A 224 2.37 -0.78 -21.39
CA PRO A 224 3.69 -0.76 -22.01
C PRO A 224 4.82 -1.22 -21.07
N LEU A 225 4.75 -0.79 -19.81
CA LEU A 225 5.75 -1.12 -18.77
C LEU A 225 5.67 -2.59 -18.37
N MET A 226 4.50 -3.22 -18.46
CA MET A 226 4.34 -4.65 -18.18
C MET A 226 4.90 -5.55 -19.29
N GLY A 227 5.18 -4.98 -20.47
CA GLY A 227 5.72 -5.69 -21.61
C GLY A 227 4.75 -6.65 -22.33
N PRO A 228 5.16 -7.18 -23.49
CA PRO A 228 4.28 -7.94 -24.37
C PRO A 228 3.85 -9.28 -23.77
N THR A 229 4.68 -9.93 -22.96
CA THR A 229 4.34 -11.21 -22.30
C THR A 229 3.15 -11.07 -21.36
N ARG A 230 3.14 -10.02 -20.52
CA ARG A 230 2.03 -9.78 -19.59
C ARG A 230 0.79 -9.25 -20.30
N CYS A 231 0.97 -8.46 -21.35
CA CYS A 231 -0.12 -8.08 -22.23
C CYS A 231 -0.78 -9.31 -22.90
N ALA A 232 0.02 -10.26 -23.39
CA ALA A 232 -0.50 -11.51 -23.95
C ALA A 232 -1.32 -12.28 -22.91
N ARG A 233 -0.80 -12.38 -21.68
CA ARG A 233 -1.51 -13.07 -20.59
C ARG A 233 -2.83 -12.38 -20.23
N LEU A 234 -2.87 -11.05 -20.18
CA LEU A 234 -4.10 -10.27 -19.99
C LEU A 234 -5.13 -10.57 -21.08
N LEU A 235 -4.71 -10.53 -22.35
CA LEU A 235 -5.58 -10.78 -23.51
C LEU A 235 -6.12 -12.22 -23.50
N GLU A 236 -5.29 -13.20 -23.16
CA GLU A 236 -5.67 -14.62 -23.06
C GLU A 236 -6.77 -14.83 -22.01
N VAL A 237 -6.54 -14.35 -20.79
CA VAL A 237 -7.52 -14.46 -19.68
C VAL A 237 -8.79 -13.69 -20.03
N ALA A 238 -8.66 -12.51 -20.63
CA ALA A 238 -9.83 -11.71 -21.02
C ALA A 238 -10.65 -12.37 -22.13
N ALA A 239 -10.02 -12.97 -23.13
CA ALA A 239 -10.70 -13.69 -24.20
C ALA A 239 -11.48 -14.90 -23.67
N THR A 240 -10.89 -15.61 -22.71
CA THR A 240 -11.43 -16.85 -22.15
C THR A 240 -12.54 -16.58 -21.13
N GLU A 241 -12.32 -15.62 -20.22
CA GLU A 241 -13.14 -15.48 -19.00
C GLU A 241 -13.83 -14.11 -18.84
N ARG A 242 -13.40 -13.08 -19.59
CA ARG A 242 -13.86 -11.68 -19.43
C ARG A 242 -14.07 -10.99 -20.77
N ARG A 243 -14.82 -11.60 -21.69
CA ARG A 243 -15.01 -11.06 -23.06
C ARG A 243 -15.57 -9.64 -23.11
N ALA A 244 -16.42 -9.28 -22.14
CA ALA A 244 -16.98 -7.92 -22.03
C ALA A 244 -15.89 -6.86 -21.79
N PHE A 245 -14.84 -7.20 -21.04
CA PHE A 245 -13.69 -6.31 -20.84
C PHE A 245 -13.01 -5.96 -22.16
N LEU A 246 -12.81 -6.93 -23.07
CA LEU A 246 -12.19 -6.67 -24.38
C LEU A 246 -13.05 -5.76 -25.26
N ALA A 247 -14.36 -5.89 -25.18
CA ALA A 247 -15.28 -5.02 -25.91
C ALA A 247 -15.22 -3.57 -25.41
N GLU A 248 -15.19 -3.38 -24.09
CA GLU A 248 -15.08 -2.05 -23.48
C GLU A 248 -13.68 -1.45 -23.69
N PHE A 249 -12.63 -2.24 -23.47
CA PHE A 249 -11.26 -1.81 -23.67
C PHE A 249 -11.02 -1.38 -25.12
N GLY A 250 -11.58 -2.10 -26.08
CA GLY A 250 -11.49 -1.73 -27.50
C GLY A 250 -12.18 -0.42 -27.85
N GLN A 251 -13.23 0.00 -27.12
CA GLN A 251 -13.86 1.30 -27.33
C GLN A 251 -13.01 2.46 -26.80
N ARG A 252 -12.10 2.18 -25.88
CA ARG A 252 -11.26 3.17 -25.19
C ARG A 252 -9.86 3.27 -25.79
N VAL A 253 -9.36 2.21 -26.43
CA VAL A 253 -8.02 2.18 -27.04
C VAL A 253 -8.06 2.75 -28.46
N THR A 254 -7.14 3.66 -28.73
CA THR A 254 -6.85 4.22 -30.05
C THR A 254 -5.49 3.72 -30.57
N ALA A 255 -5.22 3.93 -31.86
CA ALA A 255 -3.95 3.51 -32.47
C ALA A 255 -2.78 4.44 -32.08
N GLU A 256 -3.08 5.61 -31.51
CA GLU A 256 -2.11 6.61 -31.06
C GLU A 256 -1.71 6.42 -29.58
N ASP A 257 -2.42 5.54 -28.85
CA ASP A 257 -2.14 5.29 -27.46
C ASP A 257 -0.80 4.57 -27.28
N SER A 258 -0.08 4.89 -26.19
CA SER A 258 1.20 4.27 -25.85
C SER A 258 1.13 2.75 -25.72
N CYS A 259 -0.05 2.21 -25.38
CA CYS A 259 -0.28 0.77 -25.25
C CYS A 259 -0.46 0.03 -26.59
N ALA A 260 -0.69 0.72 -27.70
CA ALA A 260 -1.06 0.09 -28.98
C ALA A 260 0.01 -0.88 -29.51
N ASP A 261 1.29 -0.48 -29.45
CA ASP A 261 2.39 -1.34 -29.92
C ASP A 261 2.61 -2.55 -29.02
N THR A 262 2.45 -2.37 -27.70
CA THR A 262 2.55 -3.47 -26.74
C THR A 262 1.39 -4.45 -26.88
N LEU A 263 0.18 -3.96 -27.18
CA LEU A 263 -0.98 -4.79 -27.50
C LEU A 263 -0.76 -5.62 -28.76
N ARG A 264 -0.17 -5.03 -29.81
CA ARG A 264 0.17 -5.75 -31.05
C ARG A 264 1.26 -6.78 -30.82
N ALA A 265 2.31 -6.44 -30.07
CA ALA A 265 3.37 -7.40 -29.73
C ALA A 265 2.83 -8.53 -28.83
N GLY A 266 2.01 -8.21 -27.84
CA GLY A 266 1.36 -9.17 -26.95
C GLY A 266 0.43 -10.13 -27.69
N SER A 267 -0.38 -9.62 -28.63
CA SER A 267 -1.28 -10.45 -29.43
C SER A 267 -0.54 -11.47 -30.31
N ALA A 268 0.69 -11.15 -30.75
CA ALA A 268 1.53 -12.06 -31.51
C ALA A 268 1.95 -13.31 -30.70
N HIS A 269 2.03 -13.20 -29.37
CA HIS A 269 2.32 -14.34 -28.49
C HIS A 269 1.12 -15.25 -28.22
N LEU A 270 -0.10 -14.83 -28.58
CA LEU A 270 -1.30 -15.63 -28.38
C LEU A 270 -1.37 -16.81 -29.37
N ALA A 271 -1.85 -17.96 -28.89
CA ALA A 271 -2.23 -19.06 -29.77
C ALA A 271 -3.32 -18.60 -30.75
N ALA A 272 -3.25 -19.07 -32.01
CA ALA A 272 -4.18 -18.68 -33.07
C ALA A 272 -5.68 -18.73 -32.69
N PRO A 273 -6.21 -19.78 -32.01
CA PRO A 273 -7.62 -19.80 -31.61
C PRO A 273 -7.95 -18.72 -30.58
N VAL A 274 -7.11 -18.53 -29.57
CA VAL A 274 -7.30 -17.52 -28.52
C VAL A 274 -7.22 -16.11 -29.11
N ARG A 275 -6.30 -15.86 -30.03
CA ARG A 275 -6.18 -14.57 -30.73
C ARG A 275 -7.44 -14.24 -31.53
N ALA A 276 -8.00 -15.22 -32.24
CA ALA A 276 -9.25 -15.04 -32.98
C ALA A 276 -10.42 -14.76 -32.04
N GLU A 277 -10.50 -15.44 -30.90
CA GLU A 277 -11.51 -15.20 -29.86
C GLU A 277 -11.37 -13.80 -29.24
N ALA A 278 -10.14 -13.37 -28.96
CA ALA A 278 -9.84 -12.05 -28.43
C ALA A 278 -10.27 -10.95 -29.42
N ALA A 279 -9.86 -11.06 -30.70
CA ALA A 279 -10.26 -10.10 -31.73
C ALA A 279 -11.78 -10.06 -31.93
N ALA A 280 -12.44 -11.22 -31.91
CA ALA A 280 -13.90 -11.30 -32.01
C ALA A 280 -14.60 -10.66 -30.80
N ALA A 281 -14.05 -10.82 -29.59
CA ALA A 281 -14.58 -10.22 -28.36
C ALA A 281 -14.41 -8.69 -28.34
N SER A 282 -13.34 -8.16 -28.94
CA SER A 282 -13.12 -6.71 -29.10
C SER A 282 -14.07 -6.03 -30.08
N GLY A 283 -14.84 -6.77 -30.90
CA GLY A 283 -15.79 -6.20 -31.85
C GLY A 283 -15.12 -5.48 -33.02
N ARG A 284 -15.78 -4.48 -33.62
CA ARG A 284 -15.20 -3.65 -34.70
C ARG A 284 -14.48 -2.43 -34.14
N THR A 285 -13.48 -2.67 -33.32
CA THR A 285 -12.69 -1.63 -32.63
C THR A 285 -11.25 -1.61 -33.10
N THR A 286 -10.51 -0.54 -32.76
CA THR A 286 -9.07 -0.45 -33.02
C THR A 286 -8.32 -1.64 -32.42
N LEU A 287 -8.69 -2.04 -31.20
CA LEU A 287 -8.11 -3.20 -30.52
C LEU A 287 -8.25 -4.49 -31.34
N ALA A 288 -9.37 -4.72 -32.01
CA ALA A 288 -9.53 -5.90 -32.87
C ALA A 288 -8.54 -5.90 -34.04
N GLY A 289 -8.24 -4.72 -34.62
CA GLY A 289 -7.20 -4.56 -35.63
C GLY A 289 -5.80 -4.84 -35.09
N LEU A 290 -5.47 -4.28 -33.92
CA LEU A 290 -4.19 -4.52 -33.23
C LEU A 290 -3.97 -5.99 -32.87
N ILE A 291 -5.03 -6.73 -32.56
CA ILE A 291 -4.96 -8.16 -32.25
C ILE A 291 -4.88 -9.02 -33.52
N ALA A 292 -5.52 -8.59 -34.62
CA ALA A 292 -5.60 -9.38 -35.85
C ALA A 292 -4.35 -9.31 -36.73
N GLU A 293 -3.59 -8.21 -36.68
CA GLU A 293 -2.37 -8.03 -37.47
C GLU A 293 -1.16 -8.66 -36.78
N PRO A 294 -0.54 -9.73 -37.33
CA PRO A 294 0.76 -10.17 -36.84
C PRO A 294 1.79 -9.10 -37.17
N ALA A 295 2.64 -8.74 -36.21
CA ALA A 295 3.76 -7.82 -36.43
C ALA A 295 4.56 -8.27 -37.67
N ALA A 296 4.66 -7.41 -38.68
CA ALA A 296 5.48 -7.67 -39.86
C ALA A 296 6.93 -7.90 -39.40
N SER A 297 7.48 -9.05 -39.79
CA SER A 297 8.84 -9.50 -39.47
C SER A 297 9.92 -8.62 -40.09
#